data_AF-A0A8J4UEX1-F1
#
_entry.id   AF-A0A8J4UEX1-F1
#
_cell.length_a   1.000
_cell.length_b   1.000
_cell.length_c   1.000
_cell.angle_alpha   90.00
_cell.angle_beta   90.00
_cell.angle_gamma   90.00
#
_symmetry.space_group_name_H-M   'P 1'
#
loop_
_entity.id
_entity.type
_entity.pdbx_description
1 polymer ?
#
loop_
_entity_poly.entity_id
_entity_poly.type
_entity_poly.pdbx_seq_one_letter_code
_entity_poly.pdbx_strand_id
1 'polypeptide(L)'
;MVIACEWASCTFKGRSMEELNDHMSLHLKEHLGDGDTMEELDDYQCLWQGCEFLAMGSPNELIAHAHFHNFHSKLKFIGTQLLESHPELPSCTQELHSNNLVTDISEGFVCQWEHCDSSFNNPEWFYRHVDMHAHCTELQLLPDQQQALFCSWKGCDAFFKIKYRLREHLRSHTQERLVACPTCGCMFSSNTKFFDHIQRQAEPEDSFICAHCDKGFANERLLRDHVRQHVNHIKCPLCDMTCTSLSTLKIHIKFRHCDERPFPCDFCESSFKNQHDLRKHMETHNEGAAYHCTVEGCGYSSRMAHTMKQHYKRVHEQGNVVSRYKCHLCDKNFSWCYTLTLHLRKKHQLKWPSGHSRF
;
A
#
# COMPACT_ATOMS: atom_id res chain seq x y z
N MET A 1 21.57 -12.37 19.47
CA MET A 1 20.40 -11.83 18.74
C MET A 1 19.24 -12.79 18.95
N VAL A 2 18.08 -12.26 19.30
CA VAL A 2 16.95 -13.03 19.82
C VAL A 2 15.66 -12.42 19.28
N ILE A 3 14.70 -13.25 18.86
CA ILE A 3 13.35 -12.83 18.49
C ILE A 3 12.47 -12.97 19.74
N ALA A 4 11.84 -11.88 20.17
CA ALA A 4 10.97 -11.87 21.34
C ALA A 4 9.53 -12.21 20.92
N CYS A 5 8.84 -13.00 21.74
CA CYS A 5 7.40 -13.16 21.67
C CYS A 5 6.73 -11.99 22.41
N GLU A 6 5.77 -11.32 21.77
CA GLU A 6 4.98 -10.24 22.40
C GLU A 6 3.52 -10.70 22.64
N TRP A 7 3.29 -12.00 22.73
CA TRP A 7 1.99 -12.56 23.09
C TRP A 7 1.68 -12.32 24.57
N ALA A 8 0.65 -11.55 24.88
CA ALA A 8 0.25 -11.18 26.23
C ALA A 8 1.44 -10.68 27.10
N SER A 9 1.70 -11.34 28.22
CA SER A 9 2.85 -11.06 29.11
C SER A 9 3.99 -12.08 28.92
N CYS A 10 4.08 -12.72 27.76
CA CYS A 10 5.12 -13.70 27.49
C CYS A 10 6.51 -13.04 27.50
N THR A 11 7.49 -13.75 28.06
CA THR A 11 8.89 -13.31 28.15
C THR A 11 9.82 -14.13 27.25
N PHE A 12 9.24 -14.98 26.40
CA PHE A 12 10.00 -15.89 25.54
C PHE A 12 10.86 -15.14 24.53
N LYS A 13 12.03 -15.72 24.30
CA LYS A 13 13.15 -15.14 23.57
C LYS A 13 13.84 -16.26 22.79
N GLY A 14 13.44 -16.45 21.54
CA GLY A 14 13.95 -17.49 20.64
C GLY A 14 15.18 -17.04 19.85
N ARG A 15 16.01 -17.99 19.44
CA ARG A 15 17.18 -17.76 18.56
C ARG A 15 16.88 -18.06 17.10
N SER A 16 15.82 -18.82 16.83
CA SER A 16 15.34 -19.14 15.49
C SER A 16 13.86 -18.85 15.34
N MET A 17 13.41 -18.75 14.08
CA MET A 17 11.98 -18.62 13.78
C MET A 17 11.20 -19.90 14.09
N GLU A 18 11.85 -21.06 13.95
CA GLU A 18 11.25 -22.35 14.27
C GLU A 18 10.89 -22.42 15.76
N GLU A 19 11.80 -22.01 16.64
CA GLU A 19 11.56 -21.91 18.07
C GLU A 19 10.39 -20.97 18.41
N LEU A 20 10.27 -19.81 17.74
CA LEU A 20 9.17 -18.87 17.96
C LEU A 20 7.83 -19.41 17.43
N ASN A 21 7.83 -20.11 16.31
CA ASN A 21 6.62 -20.73 15.75
C ASN A 21 6.13 -21.89 16.59
N ASP A 22 7.03 -22.74 17.06
CA ASP A 22 6.71 -23.85 17.96
C ASP A 22 6.15 -23.30 19.28
N HIS A 23 6.78 -22.25 19.82
CA HIS A 23 6.31 -21.57 21.02
C HIS A 23 4.92 -20.92 20.84
N MET A 24 4.67 -20.27 19.70
CA MET A 24 3.36 -19.68 19.40
C MET A 24 2.28 -20.76 19.23
N SER A 25 2.62 -21.92 18.66
CA SER A 25 1.68 -23.02 18.50
C SER A 25 1.18 -23.53 19.87
N LEU A 26 2.03 -23.47 20.91
CA LEU A 26 1.62 -23.76 22.28
C LEU A 26 0.65 -22.70 22.82
N HIS A 27 0.92 -21.41 22.62
CA HIS A 27 0.01 -20.34 23.05
C HIS A 27 -1.36 -20.42 22.36
N LEU A 28 -1.38 -20.71 21.07
CA LEU A 28 -2.63 -20.90 20.32
C LEU A 28 -3.39 -22.12 20.83
N LYS A 29 -2.69 -23.22 21.12
CA LYS A 29 -3.31 -24.42 21.71
C LYS A 29 -3.90 -24.15 23.10
N GLU A 30 -3.17 -23.46 23.96
CA GLU A 30 -3.64 -23.07 25.30
C GLU A 30 -4.83 -22.11 25.23
N HIS A 31 -4.82 -21.18 24.28
CA HIS A 31 -5.85 -20.16 24.16
C HIS A 31 -7.14 -20.68 23.51
N LEU A 32 -7.04 -21.60 22.55
CA LEU A 32 -8.19 -22.17 21.84
C LEU A 32 -8.77 -23.41 22.55
N GLY A 33 -8.03 -24.06 23.45
CA GLY A 33 -8.45 -25.28 24.14
C GLY A 33 -8.31 -26.56 23.29
N ASP A 34 -8.31 -27.74 23.93
CA ASP A 34 -8.36 -29.02 23.21
C ASP A 34 -9.79 -29.23 22.65
N GLY A 35 -9.90 -29.48 21.33
CA GLY A 35 -11.14 -29.46 20.55
C GLY A 35 -12.23 -30.48 20.91
N ASP A 36 -12.12 -31.19 22.03
CA ASP A 36 -13.10 -32.18 22.51
C ASP A 36 -14.16 -31.60 23.48
N THR A 37 -14.02 -30.34 23.91
CA THR A 37 -14.98 -29.68 24.86
C THR A 37 -15.37 -28.26 24.45
N MET A 38 -15.34 -27.92 23.17
CA MET A 38 -15.47 -26.53 22.74
C MET A 38 -16.95 -26.11 22.64
N GLU A 39 -17.42 -25.28 23.58
CA GLU A 39 -18.45 -24.29 23.24
C GLU A 39 -17.82 -23.37 22.20
N GLU A 40 -18.32 -23.40 20.96
CA GLU A 40 -17.87 -22.47 19.90
C GLU A 40 -18.09 -21.03 20.40
N LEU A 41 -17.01 -20.29 20.62
CA LEU A 41 -17.08 -18.89 20.98
C LEU A 41 -17.47 -18.08 19.74
N ASP A 42 -18.34 -17.08 19.93
CA ASP A 42 -18.76 -16.19 18.85
C ASP A 42 -17.58 -15.33 18.33
N ASP A 43 -16.60 -15.05 19.19
CA ASP A 43 -15.42 -14.22 18.92
C ASP A 43 -14.12 -14.75 19.55
N TYR A 44 -13.02 -14.62 18.81
CA TYR A 44 -11.67 -14.96 19.25
C TYR A 44 -10.74 -13.75 19.16
N GLN A 45 -10.20 -13.30 20.29
CA GLN A 45 -9.36 -12.10 20.36
C GLN A 45 -7.85 -12.40 20.24
N CYS A 46 -7.13 -11.61 19.46
CA CYS A 46 -5.67 -11.66 19.45
C CYS A 46 -5.08 -11.04 20.71
N LEU A 47 -4.22 -11.78 21.41
CA LEU A 47 -3.53 -11.32 22.63
C LEU A 47 -2.14 -10.73 22.35
N TRP A 48 -1.77 -10.52 21.08
CA TRP A 48 -0.49 -9.88 20.76
C TRP A 48 -0.49 -8.42 21.22
N GLN A 49 0.62 -7.96 21.81
CA GLN A 49 0.73 -6.63 22.38
C GLN A 49 0.39 -5.53 21.35
N GLY A 50 -0.64 -4.73 21.65
CA GLY A 50 -1.10 -3.66 20.79
C GLY A 50 -1.85 -4.12 19.53
N CYS A 51 -2.35 -5.35 19.50
CA CYS A 51 -3.25 -5.85 18.48
C CYS A 51 -4.72 -5.80 18.97
N GLU A 52 -5.62 -5.25 18.16
CA GLU A 52 -7.06 -5.18 18.43
C GLU A 52 -7.87 -6.14 17.54
N PHE A 53 -7.20 -7.13 16.93
CA PHE A 53 -7.84 -8.06 16.01
C PHE A 53 -8.80 -9.02 16.72
N LEU A 54 -9.96 -9.21 16.11
CA LEU A 54 -11.03 -10.10 16.54
C LEU A 54 -11.41 -10.97 15.34
N ALA A 55 -11.30 -12.29 15.48
CA ALA A 55 -11.82 -13.26 14.53
C ALA A 55 -13.26 -13.63 14.92
N MET A 56 -14.18 -13.63 13.94
CA MET A 56 -15.58 -13.92 14.17
C MET A 56 -15.87 -15.37 13.75
N GLY A 57 -16.22 -16.24 14.70
CA GLY A 57 -16.67 -17.62 14.43
C GLY A 57 -15.66 -18.61 13.85
N SER A 58 -14.44 -18.20 13.46
CA SER A 58 -13.41 -19.10 12.89
C SER A 58 -12.09 -19.02 13.65
N PRO A 59 -11.68 -20.07 14.39
CA PRO A 59 -10.37 -20.15 15.04
C PRO A 59 -9.20 -20.04 14.06
N ASN A 60 -9.40 -20.45 12.80
CA ASN A 60 -8.35 -20.45 11.77
C ASN A 60 -7.89 -19.03 11.39
N GLU A 61 -8.79 -18.05 11.43
CA GLU A 61 -8.45 -16.64 11.18
C GLU A 61 -7.52 -16.11 12.27
N LEU A 62 -7.81 -16.41 13.54
CA LEU A 62 -6.94 -16.04 14.64
C LEU A 62 -5.57 -16.74 14.55
N ILE A 63 -5.54 -18.03 14.20
CA ILE A 63 -4.29 -18.78 14.03
C ILE A 63 -3.43 -18.14 12.92
N ALA A 64 -4.03 -17.84 11.77
CA ALA A 64 -3.32 -17.23 10.66
C ALA A 64 -2.79 -15.82 11.01
N HIS A 65 -3.62 -15.03 11.69
CA HIS A 65 -3.25 -13.72 12.18
C HIS A 65 -2.09 -13.77 13.20
N ALA A 66 -2.13 -14.69 14.16
CA ALA A 66 -1.09 -14.85 15.17
C ALA A 66 0.25 -15.31 14.55
N HIS A 67 0.23 -16.25 13.59
CA HIS A 67 1.45 -16.62 12.86
C HIS A 67 2.00 -15.47 12.01
N PHE A 68 1.15 -14.55 11.55
CA PHE A 68 1.62 -13.34 10.86
C PHE A 68 2.42 -12.43 11.79
N HIS A 69 2.04 -12.29 13.07
CA HIS A 69 2.84 -11.54 14.03
C HIS A 69 4.24 -12.12 14.20
N ASN A 70 4.36 -13.44 14.29
CA ASN A 70 5.67 -14.09 14.31
C ASN A 70 6.47 -13.77 13.05
N PHE A 71 5.84 -13.87 11.87
CA PHE A 71 6.47 -13.55 10.60
C PHE A 71 6.92 -12.08 10.56
N HIS A 72 6.10 -11.15 11.03
CA HIS A 72 6.44 -9.73 11.13
C HIS A 72 7.62 -9.49 12.07
N SER A 73 7.65 -10.16 13.23
CA SER A 73 8.77 -10.12 14.18
C SER A 73 10.06 -10.64 13.55
N LYS A 74 10.00 -11.71 12.74
CA LYS A 74 11.13 -12.17 11.92
C LYS A 74 11.58 -11.10 10.92
N LEU A 75 10.64 -10.44 10.23
CA LEU A 75 11.01 -9.39 9.29
C LEU A 75 11.67 -8.19 9.97
N LYS A 76 11.20 -7.81 11.18
CA LYS A 76 11.84 -6.77 12.01
C LYS A 76 13.25 -7.20 12.43
N PHE A 77 13.42 -8.45 12.83
CA PHE A 77 14.72 -9.02 13.17
C PHE A 77 15.71 -8.94 12.00
N ILE A 78 15.29 -9.32 10.79
CA ILE A 78 16.10 -9.18 9.57
C ILE A 78 16.44 -7.70 9.33
N GLY A 79 15.48 -6.79 9.53
CA GLY A 79 15.70 -5.35 9.42
C GLY A 79 16.77 -4.84 10.39
N THR A 80 16.73 -5.28 11.66
CA THR A 80 17.75 -4.96 12.65
C THR A 80 19.13 -5.43 12.21
N GLN A 81 19.27 -6.67 11.71
CA GLN A 81 20.54 -7.18 11.21
C GLN A 81 21.09 -6.38 10.03
N LEU A 82 20.20 -5.93 9.13
CA LEU A 82 20.58 -5.10 8.00
C LEU A 82 21.04 -3.69 8.42
N LEU A 83 20.47 -3.13 9.50
CA LEU A 83 20.92 -1.85 10.04
C LEU A 83 22.22 -1.98 10.83
N GLU A 84 22.39 -3.05 11.61
CA GLU A 84 23.63 -3.31 12.36
C GLU A 84 24.84 -3.53 11.44
N SER A 85 24.61 -4.07 10.23
CA SER A 85 25.65 -4.20 9.20
C SER A 85 25.98 -2.90 8.46
N HIS A 86 25.16 -1.85 8.63
CA HIS A 86 25.32 -0.54 7.99
C HIS A 86 25.15 0.59 9.02
N PRO A 87 26.08 0.73 9.99
CA PRO A 87 25.98 1.70 11.08
C PRO A 87 26.01 3.17 10.62
N GLU A 88 26.40 3.43 9.36
CA GLU A 88 26.38 4.74 8.73
C GLU A 88 24.98 5.24 8.38
N LEU A 89 23.97 4.37 8.37
CA LEU A 89 22.61 4.72 8.00
C LEU A 89 21.88 5.45 9.14
N PRO A 90 21.02 6.42 8.82
CA PRO A 90 20.23 7.12 9.84
C PRO A 90 19.23 6.17 10.52
N SER A 91 18.82 6.50 11.74
CA SER A 91 17.75 5.78 12.43
C SER A 91 16.39 6.22 11.90
N CYS A 92 15.44 5.28 11.85
CA CYS A 92 14.07 5.63 11.51
C CYS A 92 13.44 6.46 12.64
N THR A 93 12.96 7.66 12.33
CA THR A 93 12.31 8.60 13.27
C THR A 93 10.79 8.59 13.17
N GLN A 94 10.23 7.81 12.25
CA GLN A 94 8.78 7.69 12.14
C GLN A 94 8.24 7.02 13.40
N GLU A 95 7.21 7.63 13.99
CA GLU A 95 6.40 7.01 15.04
C GLU A 95 5.91 5.64 14.55
N LEU A 96 5.58 4.73 15.49
CA LEU A 96 4.93 3.47 15.19
C LEU A 96 3.59 3.74 14.50
N HIS A 97 3.63 3.93 13.18
CA HIS A 97 2.53 4.53 12.40
C HIS A 97 1.35 3.58 12.22
N SER A 98 1.46 2.40 12.81
CA SER A 98 0.48 1.32 12.75
C SER A 98 1.10 0.16 13.53
N ASN A 99 0.79 0.02 14.82
CA ASN A 99 1.00 -1.28 15.45
C ASN A 99 0.27 -2.31 14.59
N ASN A 100 1.03 -3.28 14.08
CA ASN A 100 0.50 -4.56 13.65
C ASN A 100 -0.78 -4.50 12.80
N LEU A 101 -0.90 -3.52 11.88
CA LEU A 101 -1.94 -3.55 10.84
C LEU A 101 -1.56 -4.64 9.84
N VAL A 102 -1.75 -5.87 10.29
CA VAL A 102 -1.85 -7.05 9.44
C VAL A 102 -3.00 -6.77 8.49
N THR A 103 -2.73 -6.78 7.19
CA THR A 103 -3.80 -6.71 6.18
C THR A 103 -4.82 -7.78 6.49
N ASP A 104 -6.11 -7.48 6.36
CA ASP A 104 -7.22 -8.41 6.57
C ASP A 104 -6.94 -9.76 5.87
N ILE A 105 -6.54 -10.79 6.64
CA ILE A 105 -6.29 -12.15 6.15
C ILE A 105 -7.62 -12.90 6.31
N SER A 106 -8.57 -12.60 5.43
CA SER A 106 -9.93 -13.14 5.55
C SER A 106 -10.03 -14.63 5.19
N GLU A 107 -9.06 -15.14 4.44
CA GLU A 107 -8.97 -16.55 4.06
C GLU A 107 -7.48 -16.92 4.10
N GLY A 108 -7.11 -18.06 4.68
CA GLY A 108 -5.71 -18.48 4.84
C GLY A 108 -4.88 -18.45 3.54
N PHE A 109 -3.58 -18.73 3.65
CA PHE A 109 -2.67 -18.64 2.51
C PHE A 109 -2.87 -19.84 1.55
N VAL A 110 -3.65 -19.65 0.50
CA VAL A 110 -3.93 -20.67 -0.52
C VAL A 110 -2.98 -20.54 -1.71
N CYS A 111 -2.36 -21.66 -2.09
CA CYS A 111 -1.55 -21.73 -3.32
C CYS A 111 -2.46 -21.76 -4.55
N GLN A 112 -2.16 -20.91 -5.54
CA GLN A 112 -2.87 -20.93 -6.84
C GLN A 112 -1.98 -21.43 -7.98
N TRP A 113 -0.98 -22.23 -7.64
CA TRP A 113 -0.16 -22.94 -8.62
C TRP A 113 -1.01 -24.03 -9.29
N GLU A 114 -0.85 -24.24 -10.59
CA GLU A 114 -1.57 -25.28 -11.31
C GLU A 114 -1.35 -26.65 -10.66
N HIS A 115 -2.45 -27.37 -10.40
CA HIS A 115 -2.45 -28.68 -9.74
C HIS A 115 -1.88 -28.67 -8.30
N CYS A 116 -1.95 -27.53 -7.61
CA CYS A 116 -1.59 -27.42 -6.20
C CYS A 116 -2.77 -26.95 -5.35
N ASP A 117 -3.32 -27.86 -4.53
CA ASP A 117 -4.44 -27.56 -3.62
C ASP A 117 -3.98 -27.31 -2.17
N SER A 118 -2.76 -26.81 -1.99
CA SER A 118 -2.18 -26.60 -0.66
C SER A 118 -2.65 -25.28 -0.04
N SER A 119 -3.16 -25.34 1.19
CA SER A 119 -3.54 -24.19 2.02
C SER A 119 -2.74 -24.17 3.32
N PHE A 120 -2.34 -22.98 3.77
CA PHE A 120 -1.53 -22.80 4.98
C PHE A 120 -2.10 -21.70 5.88
N ASN A 121 -2.02 -21.91 7.18
CA ASN A 121 -2.30 -20.87 8.18
C ASN A 121 -1.02 -20.14 8.61
N ASN A 122 0.16 -20.63 8.19
CA ASN A 122 1.44 -19.99 8.51
C ASN A 122 2.03 -19.35 7.24
N PRO A 123 2.22 -18.01 7.21
CA PRO A 123 2.80 -17.32 6.06
C PRO A 123 4.19 -17.86 5.68
N GLU A 124 5.03 -18.20 6.66
CA GLU A 124 6.38 -18.71 6.41
C GLU A 124 6.35 -20.02 5.61
N TRP A 125 5.46 -20.94 6.00
CA TRP A 125 5.32 -22.23 5.31
C TRP A 125 4.74 -22.05 3.92
N PHE A 126 3.78 -21.13 3.74
CA PHE A 126 3.26 -20.78 2.44
C PHE A 126 4.36 -20.26 1.50
N TYR A 127 5.17 -19.29 1.94
CA TYR A 127 6.23 -18.75 1.08
C TYR A 127 7.31 -19.79 0.77
N ARG A 128 7.67 -20.65 1.73
CA ARG A 128 8.59 -21.78 1.49
C ARG A 128 8.01 -22.79 0.48
N HIS A 129 6.72 -23.09 0.58
CA HIS A 129 6.02 -23.96 -0.37
C HIS A 129 6.03 -23.35 -1.78
N VAL A 130 5.77 -22.05 -1.92
CA VAL A 130 5.81 -21.37 -3.22
C VAL A 130 7.24 -21.35 -3.80
N ASP A 131 8.28 -21.19 -2.97
CA ASP A 131 9.67 -21.31 -3.43
C ASP A 131 10.01 -22.73 -3.91
N MET A 132 9.41 -23.77 -3.32
CA MET A 132 9.56 -25.14 -3.79
C MET A 132 9.06 -25.30 -5.23
N HIS A 133 7.95 -24.64 -5.62
CA HIS A 133 7.50 -24.65 -7.02
C HIS A 133 8.54 -24.04 -7.96
N ALA A 134 9.12 -22.89 -7.61
CA ALA A 134 10.21 -22.29 -8.40
C ALA A 134 11.45 -23.20 -8.47
N HIS A 135 11.74 -23.96 -7.41
CA HIS A 135 12.84 -24.90 -7.37
C HIS A 135 12.58 -26.14 -8.24
N CYS A 136 11.38 -26.70 -8.20
CA CYS A 136 10.99 -27.89 -8.95
C CYS A 136 10.65 -27.61 -10.42
N THR A 137 10.37 -26.36 -10.80
CA THR A 137 10.09 -25.98 -12.19
C THR A 137 11.27 -26.36 -13.09
N GLU A 138 10.98 -27.15 -14.12
CA GLU A 138 11.95 -27.63 -15.10
C GLU A 138 12.10 -26.66 -16.28
N LEU A 139 13.31 -26.61 -16.85
CA LEU A 139 13.60 -25.81 -18.04
C LEU A 139 12.95 -26.45 -19.27
N GLN A 140 12.08 -25.70 -19.94
CA GLN A 140 11.47 -26.12 -21.19
C GLN A 140 12.26 -25.54 -22.38
N LEU A 141 12.47 -26.35 -23.41
CA LEU A 141 13.15 -25.93 -24.64
C LEU A 141 12.14 -25.28 -25.60
N LEU A 142 12.41 -24.04 -26.00
CA LEU A 142 11.63 -23.34 -27.01
C LEU A 142 12.12 -23.67 -28.43
N PRO A 143 11.27 -23.47 -29.46
CA PRO A 143 11.62 -23.73 -30.86
C PRO A 143 12.89 -22.99 -31.34
N ASP A 144 13.23 -21.88 -30.70
CA ASP A 144 14.42 -21.06 -30.98
C ASP A 144 15.69 -21.51 -30.21
N GLN A 145 15.72 -22.76 -29.72
CA GLN A 145 16.79 -23.30 -28.86
C GLN A 145 17.02 -22.52 -27.54
N GLN A 146 16.11 -21.64 -27.16
CA GLN A 146 16.15 -20.93 -25.88
C GLN A 146 15.48 -21.76 -24.78
N GLN A 147 16.10 -21.83 -23.62
CA GLN A 147 15.50 -22.47 -22.43
C GLN A 147 14.71 -21.44 -21.63
N ALA A 148 13.51 -21.82 -21.20
CA ALA A 148 12.63 -20.97 -20.40
C ALA A 148 11.96 -21.77 -19.28
N LEU A 149 11.76 -21.10 -18.15
CA LEU A 149 10.98 -21.54 -17.00
C LEU A 149 9.65 -20.79 -17.05
N PHE A 150 8.54 -21.51 -17.07
CA PHE A 150 7.22 -20.92 -17.09
C PHE A 150 6.68 -20.78 -15.67
N CYS A 151 5.97 -19.68 -15.42
CA CYS A 151 5.18 -19.53 -14.21
C CYS A 151 3.86 -20.27 -14.43
N SER A 152 3.57 -21.28 -13.62
CA SER A 152 2.29 -22.00 -13.65
C SER A 152 1.32 -21.46 -12.60
N TRP A 153 1.37 -20.16 -12.31
CA TRP A 153 0.38 -19.52 -11.45
C TRP A 153 -0.89 -19.25 -12.25
N LYS A 154 -2.07 -19.46 -11.65
CA LYS A 154 -3.36 -19.25 -12.32
C LYS A 154 -3.45 -17.86 -12.97
N GLY A 155 -3.55 -17.83 -14.30
CA GLY A 155 -3.67 -16.59 -15.09
C GLY A 155 -2.36 -15.84 -15.30
N CYS A 156 -1.20 -16.51 -15.18
CA CYS A 156 0.11 -15.92 -15.44
C CYS A 156 0.82 -16.60 -16.63
N ASP A 157 1.17 -15.81 -17.65
CA ASP A 157 1.89 -16.29 -18.85
C ASP A 157 3.39 -15.91 -18.82
N ALA A 158 3.92 -15.58 -17.64
CA ALA A 158 5.29 -15.10 -17.51
C ALA A 158 6.31 -16.25 -17.65
N PHE A 159 7.43 -15.97 -18.32
CA PHE A 159 8.54 -16.91 -18.45
C PHE A 159 9.90 -16.26 -18.13
N PHE A 160 10.84 -17.08 -17.67
CA PHE A 160 12.14 -16.63 -17.15
C PHE A 160 13.27 -17.54 -17.61
N LYS A 161 14.46 -16.98 -17.78
CA LYS A 161 15.66 -17.77 -18.18
C LYS A 161 16.37 -18.44 -17.01
N ILE A 162 16.10 -18.00 -15.77
CA ILE A 162 16.83 -18.43 -14.57
C ILE A 162 15.85 -18.57 -13.39
N LYS A 163 15.99 -19.62 -12.58
CA LYS A 163 15.10 -19.92 -11.42
C LYS A 163 15.00 -18.78 -10.42
N TYR A 164 16.10 -18.06 -10.18
CA TYR A 164 16.10 -16.89 -9.30
C TYR A 164 15.09 -15.81 -9.74
N ARG A 165 14.95 -15.58 -11.05
CA ARG A 165 14.00 -14.59 -11.59
C ARG A 165 12.56 -15.06 -11.50
N LEU A 166 12.32 -16.36 -11.68
CA LEU A 166 11.01 -16.96 -11.43
C LEU A 166 10.62 -16.77 -9.96
N ARG A 167 11.49 -17.13 -9.02
CA ARG A 167 11.28 -16.89 -7.57
C ARG A 167 10.96 -15.44 -7.25
N GLU A 168 11.73 -14.50 -7.79
CA GLU A 168 11.49 -13.07 -7.61
C GLU A 168 10.10 -12.67 -8.14
N HIS A 169 9.69 -13.20 -9.28
CA HIS A 169 8.38 -12.96 -9.88
C HIS A 169 7.22 -13.53 -9.05
N LEU A 170 7.38 -14.69 -8.40
CA LEU A 170 6.30 -15.28 -7.58
C LEU A 170 5.87 -14.37 -6.43
N ARG A 171 6.75 -13.47 -5.97
CA ARG A 171 6.41 -12.43 -4.99
C ARG A 171 5.35 -11.45 -5.47
N SER A 172 5.18 -11.30 -6.78
CA SER A 172 4.11 -10.47 -7.35
C SER A 172 2.72 -11.12 -7.19
N HIS A 173 2.67 -12.45 -7.08
CA HIS A 173 1.44 -13.18 -6.78
C HIS A 173 1.18 -13.27 -5.28
N THR A 174 2.21 -13.65 -4.52
CA THR A 174 2.09 -13.88 -3.06
C THR A 174 2.15 -12.61 -2.23
N GLN A 175 2.55 -11.48 -2.82
CA GLN A 175 2.79 -10.21 -2.13
C GLN A 175 3.82 -10.29 -0.99
N GLU A 176 4.69 -11.30 -1.01
CA GLU A 176 5.72 -11.55 0.00
C GLU A 176 6.53 -10.27 0.34
N ARG A 177 6.77 -10.09 1.65
CA ARG A 177 7.63 -9.05 2.20
C ARG A 177 8.86 -9.70 2.83
N LEU A 178 10.03 -9.09 2.68
CA LEU A 178 11.32 -9.71 3.01
C LEU A 178 12.01 -9.07 4.22
N VAL A 179 11.67 -7.82 4.52
CA VAL A 179 12.30 -7.05 5.60
C VAL A 179 11.28 -6.06 6.15
N ALA A 180 11.33 -5.80 7.45
CA ALA A 180 10.54 -4.77 8.09
C ALA A 180 11.45 -3.81 8.88
N CYS A 181 11.08 -2.54 8.94
CA CYS A 181 11.76 -1.59 9.80
C CYS A 181 11.50 -1.94 11.27
N PRO A 182 12.53 -2.11 12.11
CA PRO A 182 12.34 -2.42 13.51
C PRO A 182 11.68 -1.28 14.30
N THR A 183 11.85 -0.02 13.87
CA THR A 183 11.27 1.13 14.56
C THR A 183 9.80 1.37 14.19
N CYS A 184 9.49 1.54 12.90
CA CYS A 184 8.12 1.88 12.47
C CYS A 184 7.27 0.68 12.05
N GLY A 185 7.84 -0.52 11.94
CA GLY A 185 7.14 -1.75 11.55
C GLY A 185 6.80 -1.86 10.06
N CYS A 186 7.09 -0.86 9.23
CA CYS A 186 6.81 -0.91 7.79
C CYS A 186 7.52 -2.09 7.12
N MET A 187 6.78 -2.86 6.30
CA MET A 187 7.29 -4.03 5.58
C MET A 187 7.62 -3.71 4.11
N PHE A 188 8.73 -4.24 3.60
CA PHE A 188 9.22 -3.97 2.26
C PHE A 188 9.42 -5.26 1.44
N SER A 189 9.15 -5.18 0.14
CA SER A 189 9.32 -6.29 -0.81
C SER A 189 10.76 -6.47 -1.31
N SER A 190 11.69 -5.62 -0.89
CA SER A 190 13.10 -5.66 -1.31
C SER A 190 13.97 -4.85 -0.35
N ASN A 191 15.23 -5.26 -0.17
CA ASN A 191 16.20 -4.52 0.64
C ASN A 191 16.42 -3.10 0.14
N THR A 192 16.39 -2.85 -1.18
CA THR A 192 16.56 -1.49 -1.70
C THR A 192 15.47 -0.54 -1.22
N LYS A 193 14.20 -0.95 -1.27
CA LYS A 193 13.09 -0.13 -0.76
C LYS A 193 13.19 0.12 0.74
N PHE A 194 13.74 -0.84 1.49
CA PHE A 194 14.01 -0.67 2.91
C PHE A 194 15.12 0.37 3.16
N PHE A 195 16.25 0.27 2.46
CA PHE A 195 17.31 1.26 2.56
C PHE A 195 16.85 2.66 2.10
N ASP A 196 16.07 2.74 1.01
CA ASP A 196 15.47 4.01 0.57
C ASP A 196 14.54 4.60 1.64
N HIS A 197 13.80 3.77 2.38
CA HIS A 197 12.96 4.23 3.50
C HIS A 197 13.78 4.82 4.63
N ILE A 198 14.88 4.16 5.00
CA ILE A 198 15.78 4.60 6.06
C ILE A 198 16.50 5.90 5.64
N GLN A 199 17.08 5.92 4.44
CA GLN A 199 17.81 7.07 3.93
C GLN A 199 16.95 8.32 3.81
N ARG A 200 15.64 8.20 3.50
CA ARG A 200 14.72 9.35 3.49
C ARG A 200 14.61 10.08 4.84
N GLN A 201 15.04 9.46 5.93
CA GLN A 201 15.10 10.07 7.26
C GLN A 201 16.44 10.77 7.54
N ALA A 202 17.39 10.73 6.60
CA ALA A 202 18.63 11.48 6.71
C ALA A 202 18.36 12.98 6.74
N GLU A 203 19.17 13.71 7.51
CA GLU A 203 19.07 15.16 7.63
C GLU A 203 19.31 15.87 6.27
N PRO A 204 18.76 17.08 6.07
CA PRO A 204 18.82 17.80 4.80
C PRO A 204 20.24 18.11 4.30
N GLU A 205 21.23 18.09 5.19
CA GLU A 205 22.62 18.49 4.92
C GLU A 205 23.35 17.51 3.98
N ASP A 206 22.88 16.26 3.89
CA ASP A 206 23.38 15.22 2.95
C ASP A 206 22.46 15.01 1.74
N SER A 207 21.57 15.97 1.44
CA SER A 207 20.56 15.80 0.40
C SER A 207 21.03 16.23 -1.00
N PHE A 208 20.70 15.41 -2.00
CA PHE A 208 20.86 15.68 -3.41
C PHE A 208 19.74 16.60 -3.91
N ILE A 209 20.08 17.83 -4.31
CA ILE A 209 19.11 18.83 -4.72
C ILE A 209 18.82 18.75 -6.23
N CYS A 210 17.55 18.77 -6.59
CA CYS A 210 17.13 18.81 -7.99
C CYS A 210 17.28 20.21 -8.58
N ALA A 211 18.13 20.36 -9.60
CA ALA A 211 18.34 21.63 -10.31
C ALA A 211 17.10 22.22 -11.01
N HIS A 212 16.00 21.45 -11.17
CA HIS A 212 14.78 21.92 -11.83
C HIS A 212 13.71 22.43 -10.85
N CYS A 213 13.74 22.02 -9.58
CA CYS A 213 12.67 22.34 -8.62
C CYS A 213 13.14 22.50 -7.17
N ASP A 214 14.45 22.52 -6.95
CA ASP A 214 15.16 22.68 -5.68
C ASP A 214 14.73 21.70 -4.56
N LYS A 215 14.09 20.59 -4.93
CA LYS A 215 13.77 19.52 -3.97
C LYS A 215 15.01 18.72 -3.61
N GLY A 216 15.25 18.56 -2.32
CA GLY A 216 16.28 17.67 -1.76
C GLY A 216 15.82 16.21 -1.71
N PHE A 217 16.74 15.29 -2.00
CA PHE A 217 16.55 13.84 -1.96
C PHE A 217 17.68 13.18 -1.18
N ALA A 218 17.40 12.12 -0.43
CA ALA A 218 18.42 11.48 0.41
C ALA A 218 19.51 10.71 -0.34
N ASN A 219 19.29 10.35 -1.61
CA ASN A 219 20.30 9.64 -2.40
C ASN A 219 20.19 9.98 -3.90
N GLU A 220 21.27 9.72 -4.65
CA GLU A 220 21.36 10.02 -6.08
C GLU A 220 20.31 9.25 -6.91
N ARG A 221 19.96 8.02 -6.50
CA ARG A 221 18.96 7.20 -7.19
C ARG A 221 17.58 7.85 -7.12
N LEU A 222 17.16 8.31 -5.95
CA LEU A 222 15.89 8.99 -5.72
C LEU A 222 15.84 10.31 -6.47
N LEU A 223 16.95 11.06 -6.48
CA LEU A 223 17.07 12.26 -7.32
C LEU A 223 16.93 11.91 -8.80
N ARG A 224 17.62 10.87 -9.29
CA ARG A 224 17.57 10.45 -10.70
C ARG A 224 16.15 10.03 -11.11
N ASP A 225 15.48 9.25 -10.28
CA ASP A 225 14.09 8.84 -10.49
C ASP A 225 13.14 10.06 -10.50
N HIS A 226 13.40 11.07 -9.67
CA HIS A 226 12.67 12.33 -9.70
C HIS A 226 12.96 13.16 -10.96
N VAL A 227 14.23 13.31 -11.34
CA VAL A 227 14.65 14.09 -12.52
C VAL A 227 14.09 13.51 -13.81
N ARG A 228 13.88 12.19 -13.89
CA ARG A 228 13.16 11.57 -15.02
C ARG A 228 11.75 12.16 -15.21
N GLN A 229 11.10 12.66 -14.16
CA GLN A 229 9.80 13.31 -14.28
C GLN A 229 9.89 14.70 -14.95
N HIS A 230 11.04 15.36 -14.89
CA HIS A 230 11.29 16.64 -15.57
C HIS A 230 11.76 16.45 -17.01
N VAL A 231 12.42 15.33 -17.34
CA VAL A 231 13.05 15.12 -18.66
C VAL A 231 12.19 14.26 -19.59
N ASN A 232 11.50 13.23 -19.07
CA ASN A 232 10.75 12.28 -19.90
C ASN A 232 9.31 12.74 -20.10
N HIS A 233 9.10 13.66 -21.04
CA HIS A 233 7.78 14.08 -21.48
C HIS A 233 7.31 13.24 -22.66
N ILE A 234 6.44 12.28 -22.40
CA ILE A 234 5.79 11.48 -23.43
C ILE A 234 4.53 12.22 -23.89
N LYS A 235 4.52 12.66 -25.15
CA LYS A 235 3.37 13.36 -25.74
C LYS A 235 2.21 12.40 -25.96
N CYS A 236 1.00 12.83 -25.61
CA CYS A 236 -0.22 12.11 -25.96
C CYS A 236 -0.43 12.15 -27.49
N PRO A 237 -0.75 11.02 -28.13
CA PRO A 237 -1.04 11.02 -29.57
C PRO A 237 -2.38 11.71 -29.91
N LEU A 238 -3.26 11.91 -28.92
CA LEU A 238 -4.62 12.42 -29.11
C LEU A 238 -4.84 13.85 -28.60
N CYS A 239 -3.86 14.44 -27.91
CA CYS A 239 -3.86 15.85 -27.53
C CYS A 239 -2.46 16.36 -27.24
N ASP A 240 -2.30 17.66 -27.02
CA ASP A 240 -0.99 18.25 -26.72
C ASP A 240 -0.48 17.99 -25.31
N MET A 241 -1.18 17.20 -24.47
CA MET A 241 -0.72 16.90 -23.11
C MET A 241 0.56 16.07 -23.13
N THR A 242 1.51 16.43 -22.27
CA THR A 242 2.71 15.62 -22.00
C THR A 242 2.59 14.91 -20.65
N CYS A 243 3.00 13.64 -20.61
CA CYS A 243 2.97 12.80 -19.43
C CYS A 243 4.39 12.40 -19.03
N THR A 244 4.65 12.25 -17.74
CA THR A 244 5.97 11.90 -17.21
C THR A 244 6.33 10.41 -17.34
N SER A 245 5.35 9.55 -17.66
CA SER A 245 5.54 8.11 -17.83
C SER A 245 4.50 7.50 -18.77
N LEU A 246 4.81 6.32 -19.33
CA LEU A 246 3.87 5.57 -20.17
C LEU A 246 2.62 5.13 -19.39
N SER A 247 2.78 4.74 -18.13
CA SER A 247 1.66 4.35 -17.27
C SER A 247 0.70 5.53 -17.05
N THR A 248 1.24 6.71 -16.78
CA THR A 248 0.45 7.95 -16.67
C THR A 248 -0.22 8.31 -17.98
N LEU A 249 0.46 8.10 -19.13
CA LEU A 249 -0.13 8.34 -20.44
C LEU A 249 -1.29 7.37 -20.73
N LYS A 250 -1.14 6.07 -20.43
CA LYS A 250 -2.22 5.08 -20.59
C LYS A 250 -3.45 5.48 -19.77
N ILE A 251 -3.23 5.89 -18.52
CA ILE A 251 -4.30 6.42 -17.65
C ILE A 251 -4.92 7.66 -18.27
N HIS A 252 -4.11 8.64 -18.70
CA HIS A 252 -4.58 9.86 -19.34
C HIS A 252 -5.46 9.56 -20.57
N ILE A 253 -5.02 8.68 -21.47
CA ILE A 253 -5.78 8.25 -22.64
C ILE A 253 -7.10 7.60 -22.22
N LYS A 254 -7.04 6.64 -21.28
CA LYS A 254 -8.25 5.97 -20.76
C LYS A 254 -9.27 6.97 -20.19
N PHE A 255 -8.83 7.97 -19.44
CA PHE A 255 -9.74 8.92 -18.79
C PHE A 255 -10.23 10.04 -19.70
N ARG A 256 -9.37 10.56 -20.58
CA ARG A 256 -9.63 11.78 -21.35
C ARG A 256 -10.03 11.53 -22.80
N HIS A 257 -9.67 10.36 -23.33
CA HIS A 257 -9.86 10.04 -24.75
C HIS A 257 -10.66 8.76 -25.00
N CYS A 258 -10.89 7.93 -23.97
CA CYS A 258 -11.76 6.77 -24.06
C CYS A 258 -13.05 7.02 -23.26
N ASP A 259 -14.21 6.65 -23.81
CA ASP A 259 -15.51 6.76 -23.13
C ASP A 259 -15.99 5.44 -22.53
N GLU A 260 -15.18 4.39 -22.59
CA GLU A 260 -15.46 3.13 -21.91
C GLU A 260 -15.56 3.35 -20.39
N ARG A 261 -16.67 2.87 -19.83
CA ARG A 261 -16.99 2.92 -18.40
C ARG A 261 -17.16 1.48 -17.90
N PRO A 262 -16.06 0.74 -17.69
CA PRO A 262 -16.11 -0.69 -17.41
C PRO A 262 -16.65 -1.04 -16.01
N PHE A 263 -16.97 -0.05 -15.18
CA PHE A 263 -17.45 -0.25 -13.81
C PHE A 263 -18.91 0.24 -13.69
N PRO A 264 -19.90 -0.60 -14.03
CA PRO A 264 -21.31 -0.27 -13.85
C PRO A 264 -21.70 -0.28 -12.37
N CYS A 265 -22.73 0.48 -12.02
CA CYS A 265 -23.38 0.41 -10.71
C CYS A 265 -24.49 -0.63 -10.75
N ASP A 266 -24.56 -1.47 -9.72
CA ASP A 266 -25.59 -2.51 -9.63
C ASP A 266 -26.98 -1.95 -9.25
N PHE A 267 -27.02 -0.74 -8.67
CA PHE A 267 -28.25 -0.11 -8.17
C PHE A 267 -28.82 0.96 -9.11
N CYS A 268 -28.09 1.37 -10.16
CA CYS A 268 -28.57 2.33 -11.15
C CYS A 268 -27.83 2.23 -12.48
N GLU A 269 -28.31 2.92 -13.52
CA GLU A 269 -27.71 2.90 -14.86
C GLU A 269 -26.35 3.64 -14.96
N SER A 270 -25.81 4.17 -13.85
CA SER A 270 -24.55 4.90 -13.87
C SER A 270 -23.36 3.95 -14.02
N SER A 271 -22.46 4.28 -14.95
CA SER A 271 -21.20 3.55 -15.15
C SER A 271 -19.99 4.49 -15.04
N PHE A 272 -18.89 4.00 -14.48
CA PHE A 272 -17.69 4.77 -14.11
C PHE A 272 -16.42 4.25 -14.79
N LYS A 273 -15.40 5.11 -14.89
CA LYS A 273 -14.12 4.80 -15.56
C LYS A 273 -13.11 4.08 -14.63
N ASN A 274 -13.32 4.10 -13.32
CA ASN A 274 -12.50 3.40 -12.33
C ASN A 274 -13.32 2.93 -11.10
N GLN A 275 -12.77 1.96 -10.35
CA GLN A 275 -13.37 1.37 -9.13
C GLN A 275 -13.55 2.39 -8.00
N HIS A 276 -12.66 3.39 -7.90
CA HIS A 276 -12.69 4.37 -6.81
C HIS A 276 -13.90 5.31 -6.92
N ASP A 277 -14.19 5.76 -8.13
CA ASP A 277 -15.35 6.59 -8.44
C ASP A 277 -16.64 5.78 -8.28
N LEU A 278 -16.64 4.49 -8.65
CA LEU A 278 -17.75 3.59 -8.37
C LEU A 278 -17.99 3.46 -6.86
N ARG A 279 -16.97 3.19 -6.05
CA ARG A 279 -17.12 3.11 -4.58
C ARG A 279 -17.69 4.39 -3.97
N LYS A 280 -17.17 5.55 -4.38
CA LYS A 280 -17.71 6.85 -3.95
C LYS A 280 -19.16 7.05 -4.38
N HIS A 281 -19.52 6.54 -5.55
CA HIS A 281 -20.91 6.58 -6.00
C HIS A 281 -21.79 5.61 -5.20
N MET A 282 -21.30 4.43 -4.81
CA MET A 282 -22.04 3.49 -3.96
C MET A 282 -22.40 4.11 -2.60
N GLU A 283 -21.55 4.99 -2.05
CA GLU A 283 -21.90 5.78 -0.85
C GLU A 283 -23.16 6.64 -1.04
N THR A 284 -23.56 6.95 -2.27
CA THR A 284 -24.79 7.70 -2.55
C THR A 284 -26.05 6.85 -2.53
N HIS A 285 -25.91 5.53 -2.68
CA HIS A 285 -27.02 4.55 -2.57
C HIS A 285 -27.21 4.03 -1.14
N ASN A 286 -26.20 4.17 -0.28
CA ASN A 286 -26.35 3.85 1.15
C ASN A 286 -27.29 4.87 1.82
N GLU A 287 -28.49 4.43 2.19
CA GLU A 287 -29.49 5.20 2.93
C GLU A 287 -29.11 5.42 4.41
N GLY A 288 -28.02 4.81 4.88
CA GLY A 288 -27.57 4.84 6.27
C GLY A 288 -26.62 6.01 6.58
N ALA A 289 -27.12 6.97 7.33
CA ALA A 289 -26.42 8.10 7.97
C ALA A 289 -25.92 9.22 7.03
N ALA A 290 -26.80 10.21 6.80
CA ALA A 290 -26.32 11.54 6.45
C ALA A 290 -25.42 12.04 7.59
N TYR A 291 -24.24 12.54 7.26
CA TYR A 291 -23.41 13.27 8.22
C TYR A 291 -24.15 14.54 8.59
N HIS A 292 -24.48 14.69 9.87
CA HIS A 292 -25.07 15.92 10.42
C HIS A 292 -23.98 16.81 10.99
N CYS A 293 -24.16 18.12 10.85
CA CYS A 293 -23.27 19.07 11.50
C CYS A 293 -23.40 18.93 13.02
N THR A 294 -22.27 18.81 13.72
CA THR A 294 -22.23 18.65 15.18
C THR A 294 -22.38 19.97 15.95
N VAL A 295 -22.58 21.10 15.26
CA VAL A 295 -22.71 22.41 15.89
C VAL A 295 -24.17 22.73 16.16
N GLU A 296 -24.47 22.98 17.43
CA GLU A 296 -25.79 23.40 17.93
C GLU A 296 -26.34 24.57 17.11
N GLY A 297 -27.54 24.39 16.54
CA GLY A 297 -28.21 25.39 15.68
C GLY A 297 -27.86 25.33 14.18
N CYS A 298 -26.99 24.42 13.74
CA CYS A 298 -26.69 24.24 12.31
C CYS A 298 -27.42 23.02 11.72
N GLY A 299 -28.45 23.26 10.93
CA GLY A 299 -29.25 22.21 10.27
C GLY A 299 -28.61 21.57 9.03
N TYR A 300 -27.33 21.77 8.77
CA TYR A 300 -26.68 21.26 7.57
C TYR A 300 -26.40 19.75 7.68
N SER A 301 -26.75 19.00 6.65
CA SER A 301 -26.42 17.58 6.51
C SER A 301 -25.81 17.29 5.13
N SER A 302 -24.96 16.27 5.05
CA SER A 302 -24.37 15.84 3.78
C SER A 302 -24.19 14.33 3.74
N ARG A 303 -24.25 13.73 2.56
CA ARG A 303 -24.04 12.29 2.38
C ARG A 303 -22.57 11.86 2.35
N MET A 304 -21.63 12.81 2.31
CA MET A 304 -20.19 12.54 2.20
C MET A 304 -19.41 13.19 3.34
N ALA A 305 -18.57 12.42 4.03
CA ALA A 305 -17.74 12.91 5.14
C ALA A 305 -16.87 14.12 4.74
N HIS A 306 -16.30 14.11 3.53
CA HIS A 306 -15.43 15.19 3.06
C HIS A 306 -16.18 16.53 2.88
N THR A 307 -17.46 16.47 2.50
CA THR A 307 -18.31 17.65 2.29
C THR A 307 -18.72 18.24 3.63
N MET A 308 -19.07 17.40 4.61
CA MET A 308 -19.33 17.84 5.98
C MET A 308 -18.09 18.51 6.60
N LYS A 309 -16.91 17.89 6.47
CA LYS A 309 -15.66 18.45 6.96
C LYS A 309 -15.37 19.83 6.35
N GLN A 310 -15.65 20.02 5.06
CA GLN A 310 -15.53 21.33 4.42
C GLN A 310 -16.55 22.35 4.91
N HIS A 311 -17.80 21.94 5.13
CA HIS A 311 -18.83 22.81 5.71
C HIS A 311 -18.42 23.30 7.11
N TYR A 312 -18.02 22.38 7.98
CA TYR A 312 -17.61 22.69 9.35
C TYR A 312 -16.47 23.73 9.37
N LYS A 313 -15.44 23.51 8.56
CA LYS A 313 -14.30 24.44 8.41
C LYS A 313 -14.66 25.83 7.89
N ARG A 314 -15.73 25.97 7.10
CA ARG A 314 -16.11 27.26 6.50
C ARG A 314 -17.10 28.04 7.36
N VAL A 315 -18.02 27.34 8.00
CA VAL A 315 -19.19 27.95 8.66
C VAL A 315 -18.98 28.07 10.17
N HIS A 316 -18.26 27.14 10.79
CA HIS A 316 -18.13 27.07 12.25
C HIS A 316 -16.72 27.34 12.74
N GLU A 317 -15.71 26.97 11.96
CA GLU A 317 -14.33 27.39 12.20
C GLU A 317 -14.12 28.78 11.56
N GLN A 318 -14.76 29.82 12.11
CA GLN A 318 -14.50 31.22 11.70
C GLN A 318 -13.04 31.57 12.03
N GLY A 319 -12.15 31.31 11.08
CA GLY A 319 -10.72 31.50 11.27
C GLY A 319 -9.98 31.28 9.97
N ASN A 320 -10.07 32.28 9.07
CA ASN A 320 -9.20 32.45 7.92
C ASN A 320 -9.38 31.38 6.81
N VAL A 321 -10.33 31.62 5.90
CA VAL A 321 -10.13 31.20 4.51
C VAL A 321 -8.95 32.02 3.99
N VAL A 322 -7.73 31.60 4.33
CA VAL A 322 -6.51 32.21 3.79
C VAL A 322 -6.64 32.04 2.30
N SER A 323 -6.77 33.16 1.60
CA SER A 323 -6.73 33.17 0.15
C SER A 323 -5.31 32.82 -0.25
N ARG A 324 -5.05 31.53 -0.43
CA ARG A 324 -3.72 30.98 -0.74
C ARG A 324 -3.25 31.36 -2.14
N TYR A 325 -4.15 31.86 -2.98
CA TYR A 325 -3.91 32.07 -4.40
C TYR A 325 -4.19 33.54 -4.77
N LYS A 326 -3.14 34.34 -4.85
CA LYS A 326 -3.20 35.71 -5.36
C LYS A 326 -2.98 35.72 -6.87
N CYS A 327 -3.78 36.49 -7.61
CA CYS A 327 -3.49 36.74 -9.01
C CYS A 327 -2.25 37.63 -9.13
N HIS A 328 -1.29 37.27 -9.98
CA HIS A 328 -0.09 38.10 -10.20
C HIS A 328 -0.36 39.26 -11.17
N LEU A 329 -1.49 39.24 -11.88
CA LEU A 329 -1.92 40.27 -12.84
C LEU A 329 -2.96 41.23 -12.26
N CYS A 330 -3.53 40.93 -11.10
CA CYS A 330 -4.39 41.85 -10.35
C CYS A 330 -4.43 41.49 -8.86
N ASP A 331 -4.77 42.42 -7.98
CA ASP A 331 -4.80 42.19 -6.53
C ASP A 331 -5.97 41.33 -6.02
N LYS A 332 -6.55 40.47 -6.88
CA LYS A 332 -7.61 39.57 -6.49
C LYS A 332 -7.06 38.31 -5.84
N ASN A 333 -7.71 37.95 -4.74
CA ASN A 333 -7.36 36.85 -3.87
C ASN A 333 -8.42 35.75 -3.97
N PHE A 334 -7.97 34.49 -4.08
CA PHE A 334 -8.82 33.33 -4.28
C PHE A 334 -8.52 32.25 -3.24
N SER A 335 -9.59 31.60 -2.80
CA SER A 335 -9.52 30.50 -1.82
C SER A 335 -9.15 29.15 -2.46
N TRP A 336 -9.27 29.01 -3.78
CA TRP A 336 -9.04 27.76 -4.52
C TRP A 336 -8.22 28.00 -5.80
N CYS A 337 -7.35 27.06 -6.14
CA CYS A 337 -6.55 27.12 -7.38
C CYS A 337 -7.42 27.13 -8.64
N TYR A 338 -8.53 26.40 -8.64
CA TYR A 338 -9.47 26.33 -9.77
C TYR A 338 -10.16 27.68 -10.02
N THR A 339 -10.56 28.42 -8.98
CA THR A 339 -11.23 29.72 -9.13
C THR A 339 -10.25 30.79 -9.60
N LEU A 340 -8.99 30.78 -9.14
CA LEU A 340 -7.92 31.60 -9.72
C LEU A 340 -7.70 31.24 -11.20
N THR A 341 -7.64 29.94 -11.54
CA THR A 341 -7.43 29.50 -12.93
C THR A 341 -8.54 30.00 -13.87
N LEU A 342 -9.80 29.94 -13.42
CA LEU A 342 -10.94 30.47 -14.18
C LEU A 342 -10.86 31.99 -14.32
N HIS A 343 -10.45 32.70 -13.26
CA HIS A 343 -10.25 34.13 -13.29
C HIS A 343 -9.16 34.53 -14.30
N LEU A 344 -8.00 33.87 -14.28
CA LEU A 344 -6.91 34.11 -15.22
C LEU A 344 -7.34 33.87 -16.68
N ARG A 345 -8.13 32.82 -16.94
CA ARG A 345 -8.67 32.54 -18.28
C ARG A 345 -9.71 33.56 -18.74
N LYS A 346 -10.66 33.95 -17.88
CA LYS A 346 -11.78 34.82 -18.26
C LYS A 346 -11.42 36.31 -18.28
N LYS A 347 -10.68 36.79 -17.28
CA LYS A 347 -10.35 38.21 -17.10
C LYS A 347 -9.02 38.60 -17.75
N HIS A 348 -8.03 37.71 -17.69
CA HIS A 348 -6.68 37.98 -18.20
C HIS A 348 -6.35 37.19 -19.49
N GLN A 349 -7.31 36.43 -20.04
CA GLN A 349 -7.18 35.67 -21.29
C GLN A 349 -5.92 34.80 -21.35
N LEU A 350 -5.45 34.35 -20.18
CA LEU A 350 -4.21 33.60 -20.02
C LEU A 350 -4.39 32.21 -20.65
N LYS A 351 -3.71 32.01 -21.79
CA LYS A 351 -3.61 30.71 -22.46
C LYS A 351 -2.32 30.04 -22.00
N TRP A 352 -2.47 28.83 -21.46
CA TRP A 352 -1.32 28.02 -21.06
C TRP A 352 -0.54 27.60 -22.30
N PRO A 353 0.80 27.55 -22.26
CA PRO A 353 1.58 26.88 -23.29
C PRO A 353 1.05 25.45 -23.48
N SER A 354 0.90 25.04 -24.73
CA SER A 354 0.43 23.70 -25.09
C SER A 354 1.34 22.64 -24.45
N GLY A 355 0.76 21.82 -23.57
CA GLY A 355 1.40 20.60 -23.06
C GLY A 355 1.86 20.57 -21.62
N HIS A 356 1.67 21.63 -20.82
CA HIS A 356 1.87 21.53 -19.37
C HIS A 356 0.65 20.93 -18.66
N SER A 357 0.92 19.97 -17.77
CA SER A 357 -0.05 19.57 -16.76
C SER A 357 -0.38 20.77 -15.88
N ARG A 358 -1.67 21.03 -15.71
CA ARG A 358 -2.22 21.98 -14.74
C ARG A 358 -1.47 21.83 -13.40
N PHE A 359 -0.99 22.93 -12.82
CA PHE A 359 -0.59 22.96 -11.41
C PHE A 359 -1.65 22.32 -10.52
#